data_AF-A0A8F7PXI1-F1
#
_entry.id   AF-A0A8F7PXI1-F1
#
_cell.length_a   1.000
_cell.length_b   1.000
_cell.length_c   1.000
_cell.angle_alpha   90.00
_cell.angle_beta   90.00
_cell.angle_gamma   90.00
#
_symmetry.space_group_name_H-M   'P 1'
#
loop_
_entity.id
_entity.type
_entity.pdbx_description
1 polymer ?
#
loop_
_entity_poly.entity_id
_entity_poly.type
_entity_poly.pdbx_seq_one_letter_code
_entity_poly.pdbx_strand_id
1 'polypeptide(L)'
;MHPIGALRRAGRRLGTVLLALLATCTLVTVGTPPAHAETTEQYLRLTWDLTNLDTEDAGQEREDQYRRFIGQLRDAAGSPMAGVDTNDMFDTPRGTRTNRVVEVSVWTINGRGQRGIHHILYFSLDDMYLRGFTINSVNYQFRDDSYAFPLADQVRRARNLATAPLFNQIYDGSYRQLDANQQRGGMPYTPRAMRDRLRELGNFTYNSRNDYRRQLAYIIGATAEAARFGWIRNRIAAVLNHGYDPNYEDYPTTLGNFGMELQTHWSDLSRVAHDTSGGGTSRPVNIDGRTYSNISQIRLGTGGVPPLVPFLALRFHKP
;
A
#
# COMPACT_ATOMS: atom_id res chain seq x y z
N MET A 1 -47.39 -30.42 51.05
CA MET A 1 -46.53 -29.21 50.88
C MET A 1 -46.03 -29.17 49.45
N HIS A 2 -46.72 -28.41 48.59
CA HIS A 2 -46.37 -28.26 47.18
C HIS A 2 -45.44 -27.06 47.00
N PRO A 3 -44.31 -27.20 46.29
CA PRO A 3 -43.46 -26.07 45.98
C PRO A 3 -43.80 -25.46 44.61
N ILE A 4 -43.21 -24.30 44.33
CA ILE A 4 -42.91 -23.77 42.97
C ILE A 4 -44.03 -23.01 42.22
N GLY A 5 -44.57 -21.93 42.82
CA GLY A 5 -45.27 -20.86 42.08
C GLY A 5 -44.35 -19.68 41.72
N ALA A 6 -43.56 -19.23 42.69
CA ALA A 6 -42.74 -18.02 42.58
C ALA A 6 -41.51 -18.18 41.66
N LEU A 7 -40.89 -19.36 41.64
CA LEU A 7 -39.71 -19.67 40.82
C LEU A 7 -40.00 -19.64 39.30
N ARG A 8 -41.23 -19.95 38.89
CA ARG A 8 -41.63 -19.97 37.47
C ARG A 8 -41.77 -18.56 36.86
N ARG A 9 -42.15 -17.55 37.67
CA ARG A 9 -42.27 -16.15 37.21
C ARG A 9 -40.92 -15.43 37.17
N ALA A 10 -40.02 -15.70 38.12
CA ALA A 10 -38.67 -15.16 38.12
C ALA A 10 -37.83 -15.69 36.94
N GLY A 11 -37.90 -17.00 36.66
CA GLY A 11 -37.20 -17.62 35.52
C GLY A 11 -37.66 -17.10 34.16
N ARG A 12 -38.95 -16.77 33.99
CA ARG A 12 -39.48 -16.22 32.74
C ARG A 12 -39.03 -14.77 32.47
N ARG A 13 -38.87 -13.95 33.52
CA ARG A 13 -38.36 -12.57 33.42
C ARG A 13 -36.84 -12.53 33.21
N LEU A 14 -36.10 -13.43 33.85
CA LEU A 14 -34.65 -13.57 33.60
C LEU A 14 -34.37 -14.08 32.18
N GLY A 15 -35.16 -15.05 31.68
CA GLY A 15 -35.01 -15.55 30.31
C GLY A 15 -35.30 -14.50 29.24
N THR A 16 -36.26 -13.59 29.46
CA THR A 16 -36.55 -12.49 28.51
C THR A 16 -35.49 -11.39 28.56
N VAL A 17 -34.90 -11.11 29.72
CA VAL A 17 -33.77 -10.17 29.84
C VAL A 17 -32.50 -10.75 29.21
N LEU A 18 -32.22 -12.06 29.36
CA LEU A 18 -31.08 -12.72 28.72
C LEU A 18 -31.24 -12.83 27.19
N LEU A 19 -32.45 -13.10 26.68
CA LEU A 19 -32.72 -13.08 25.24
C LEU A 19 -32.67 -11.66 24.66
N ALA A 20 -33.08 -10.63 25.42
CA ALA A 20 -32.93 -9.23 25.01
C ALA A 20 -31.48 -8.75 25.06
N LEU A 21 -30.66 -9.24 26.00
CA LEU A 21 -29.22 -9.00 26.05
C LEU A 21 -28.49 -9.70 24.89
N LEU A 22 -28.88 -10.94 24.56
CA LEU A 22 -28.35 -11.64 23.39
C LEU A 22 -28.76 -10.95 22.08
N ALA A 23 -29.98 -10.42 21.98
CA ALA A 23 -30.44 -9.65 20.82
C ALA A 23 -29.76 -8.26 20.68
N THR A 24 -29.31 -7.66 21.79
CA THR A 24 -28.52 -6.41 21.74
C THR A 24 -27.03 -6.66 21.53
N CYS A 25 -26.50 -7.83 21.90
CA CYS A 25 -25.15 -8.26 21.52
C CYS A 25 -25.05 -8.72 20.06
N THR A 26 -26.12 -9.22 19.43
CA THR A 26 -26.13 -9.60 18.00
C THR A 26 -26.41 -8.44 17.05
N LEU A 27 -26.89 -7.28 17.56
CA LEU A 27 -27.02 -6.05 16.76
C LEU A 27 -25.73 -5.22 16.70
N VAL A 28 -24.66 -5.65 17.38
CA VAL A 28 -23.31 -5.09 17.26
C VAL A 28 -22.45 -6.06 16.46
N THR A 29 -22.77 -6.27 15.18
CA THR A 29 -21.85 -6.76 14.12
C THR A 29 -22.65 -7.12 12.87
N VAL A 30 -22.95 -6.13 12.01
CA VAL A 30 -22.55 -6.09 10.59
C VAL A 30 -22.70 -4.62 10.14
N GLY A 31 -21.98 -3.72 10.82
CA GLY A 31 -21.52 -2.54 10.10
C GLY A 31 -20.34 -3.02 9.28
N THR A 32 -20.45 -3.00 7.96
CA THR A 32 -19.26 -3.03 7.10
C THR A 32 -18.26 -2.07 7.75
N PRO A 33 -17.02 -2.51 8.09
CA PRO A 33 -16.02 -1.55 8.55
C PRO A 33 -16.07 -0.39 7.56
N PRO A 34 -16.29 0.87 7.99
CA PRO A 34 -16.24 1.97 7.05
C PRO A 34 -14.91 1.82 6.32
N ALA A 35 -14.96 1.77 4.98
CA ALA A 35 -13.75 1.56 4.19
C ALA A 35 -12.69 2.54 4.71
N HIS A 36 -11.50 2.05 5.07
CA HIS A 36 -10.47 2.90 5.70
C HIS A 36 -10.08 4.11 4.83
N ALA A 37 -10.41 4.09 3.54
CA ALA A 37 -10.33 5.20 2.60
C ALA A 37 -11.33 6.36 2.83
N GLU A 38 -12.48 6.12 3.45
CA GLU A 38 -13.57 7.09 3.63
C GLU A 38 -13.80 7.40 5.13
N THR A 39 -12.71 7.73 5.84
CA THR A 39 -12.74 8.08 7.26
C THR A 39 -12.33 9.54 7.49
N THR A 40 -12.72 10.12 8.62
CA THR A 40 -12.24 11.44 9.06
C THR A 40 -10.81 11.42 9.62
N GLU A 41 -10.25 10.23 9.89
CA GLU A 41 -8.88 10.09 10.40
C GLU A 41 -7.85 10.54 9.36
N GLN A 42 -7.20 11.65 9.65
CA GLN A 42 -6.21 12.27 8.76
C GLN A 42 -4.87 11.53 8.73
N TYR A 43 -4.63 10.65 9.69
CA TYR A 43 -3.33 10.05 9.92
C TYR A 43 -3.43 8.62 10.42
N LEU A 44 -2.87 7.68 9.66
CA LEU A 44 -2.77 6.28 10.04
C LEU A 44 -1.31 5.93 10.35
N ARG A 45 -1.08 4.99 11.27
CA ARG A 45 0.25 4.41 11.52
C ARG A 45 0.23 2.92 11.25
N LEU A 46 1.17 2.48 10.41
CA LEU A 46 1.42 1.08 10.10
C LEU A 46 2.86 0.73 10.46
N THR A 47 3.12 -0.57 10.56
CA THR A 47 4.46 -1.10 10.81
C THR A 47 4.81 -2.09 9.71
N TRP A 48 6.03 -1.97 9.20
CA TRP A 48 6.63 -2.96 8.32
C TRP A 48 7.84 -3.56 9.04
N ASP A 49 7.71 -4.81 9.49
CA ASP A 49 8.81 -5.53 10.14
C ASP A 49 9.62 -6.31 9.12
N LEU A 50 10.91 -6.00 9.04
CA LEU A 50 11.89 -6.61 8.14
C LEU A 50 13.07 -7.18 8.91
N THR A 51 12.91 -7.41 10.21
CA THR A 51 13.96 -7.95 11.08
C THR A 51 14.46 -9.32 10.58
N ASN A 52 13.56 -10.15 10.04
CA ASN A 52 13.86 -11.51 9.58
C ASN A 52 13.97 -11.62 8.04
N LEU A 53 14.19 -10.50 7.35
CA LEU A 53 14.12 -10.49 5.89
C LEU A 53 15.16 -11.43 5.26
N ASP A 54 16.34 -11.59 5.84
CA ASP A 54 17.42 -12.44 5.31
C ASP A 54 17.65 -13.73 6.10
N THR A 55 16.78 -14.05 7.07
CA THR A 55 16.87 -15.29 7.84
C THR A 55 16.70 -16.51 6.91
N GLU A 56 17.57 -17.51 7.09
CA GLU A 56 17.45 -18.80 6.41
C GLU A 56 16.10 -19.47 6.77
N ASP A 57 15.51 -20.19 5.82
CA ASP A 57 14.21 -20.88 5.95
C ASP A 57 12.96 -20.02 6.21
N ALA A 58 13.08 -18.68 6.28
CA ALA A 58 11.95 -17.77 6.49
C ALA A 58 11.13 -17.45 5.21
N GLY A 59 11.29 -18.22 4.12
CA GLY A 59 10.72 -17.93 2.79
C GLY A 59 9.23 -17.58 2.82
N GLN A 60 8.41 -18.51 3.29
CA GLN A 60 6.96 -18.34 3.36
C GLN A 60 6.54 -17.19 4.29
N GLU A 61 7.19 -17.09 5.46
CA GLU A 61 6.90 -16.03 6.43
C GLU A 61 7.14 -14.64 5.84
N ARG A 62 8.25 -14.45 5.11
CA ARG A 62 8.58 -13.18 4.43
C ARG A 62 7.54 -12.80 3.39
N GLU A 63 7.12 -13.77 2.58
CA GLU A 63 6.05 -13.58 1.61
C GLU A 63 4.74 -13.15 2.29
N ASP A 64 4.31 -13.86 3.33
CA ASP A 64 3.06 -13.58 4.03
C ASP A 64 3.08 -12.21 4.73
N GLN A 65 4.20 -11.87 5.37
CA GLN A 65 4.40 -10.57 6.00
C GLN A 65 4.37 -9.43 4.97
N TYR A 66 5.04 -9.61 3.84
CA TYR A 66 5.05 -8.61 2.77
C TYR A 66 3.66 -8.44 2.15
N ARG A 67 2.96 -9.53 1.81
CA ARG A 67 1.60 -9.48 1.27
C ARG A 67 0.64 -8.80 2.24
N ARG A 68 0.74 -9.08 3.54
CA ARG A 68 -0.08 -8.46 4.60
C ARG A 68 0.19 -6.96 4.69
N PHE A 69 1.45 -6.54 4.74
CA PHE A 69 1.83 -5.13 4.80
C PHE A 69 1.32 -4.35 3.57
N ILE A 70 1.53 -4.87 2.36
CA ILE A 70 1.03 -4.25 1.13
C ILE A 70 -0.50 -4.27 1.07
N GLY A 71 -1.15 -5.29 1.64
CA GLY A 71 -2.59 -5.33 1.87
C GLY A 71 -3.05 -4.13 2.71
N GLN A 72 -2.46 -3.96 3.89
CA GLN A 72 -2.78 -2.86 4.82
C GLN A 72 -2.57 -1.47 4.20
N LEU A 73 -1.49 -1.28 3.43
CA LEU A 73 -1.26 -0.03 2.70
C LEU A 73 -2.39 0.24 1.69
N ARG A 74 -2.76 -0.77 0.89
CA ARG A 74 -3.85 -0.65 -0.08
C ARG A 74 -5.17 -0.36 0.62
N ASP A 75 -5.51 -1.10 1.67
CA ASP A 75 -6.77 -0.96 2.40
C ASP A 75 -6.87 0.44 3.04
N ALA A 76 -5.75 1.01 3.49
CA ALA A 76 -5.72 2.37 4.02
C ALA A 76 -6.13 3.44 3.00
N ALA A 77 -5.79 3.27 1.72
CA ALA A 77 -6.15 4.21 0.65
C ALA A 77 -7.34 3.77 -0.21
N GLY A 78 -7.72 2.49 -0.14
CA GLY A 78 -8.67 1.87 -1.05
C GLY A 78 -10.07 1.80 -0.47
N SER A 79 -11.04 2.19 -1.29
CA SER A 79 -12.45 1.80 -1.14
C SER A 79 -12.81 0.85 -2.28
N PRO A 80 -13.77 -0.07 -2.13
CA PRO A 80 -14.22 -0.90 -3.25
C PRO A 80 -14.62 -0.03 -4.46
N MET A 81 -14.15 -0.43 -5.66
CA MET A 81 -14.44 0.30 -6.89
C MET A 81 -15.94 0.29 -7.18
N ALA A 82 -16.52 1.47 -7.38
CA ALA A 82 -17.94 1.60 -7.63
C ALA A 82 -18.34 0.94 -8.96
N GLY A 83 -19.42 0.17 -8.97
CA GLY A 83 -19.93 -0.49 -10.17
C GLY A 83 -19.19 -1.78 -10.54
N VAL A 84 -18.31 -2.29 -9.68
CA VAL A 84 -17.63 -3.58 -9.88
C VAL A 84 -18.01 -4.54 -8.75
N ASP A 85 -18.57 -5.69 -9.11
CA ASP A 85 -19.00 -6.71 -8.14
C ASP A 85 -17.83 -7.65 -7.77
N THR A 86 -16.87 -7.11 -7.01
CA THR A 86 -15.69 -7.87 -6.56
C THR A 86 -14.92 -7.17 -5.44
N ASN A 87 -14.07 -7.93 -4.74
CA ASN A 87 -13.22 -7.45 -3.64
C ASN A 87 -11.76 -7.24 -4.06
N ASP A 88 -11.45 -7.24 -5.37
CA ASP A 88 -10.08 -7.11 -5.89
C ASP A 88 -9.82 -5.81 -6.68
N MET A 89 -10.84 -4.97 -6.83
CA MET A 89 -10.78 -3.67 -7.48
C MET A 89 -11.10 -2.57 -6.47
N PHE A 90 -10.22 -1.59 -6.36
CA PHE A 90 -10.30 -0.51 -5.38
C PHE A 90 -10.14 0.84 -6.07
N ASP A 91 -10.71 1.87 -5.46
CA ASP A 91 -10.50 3.27 -5.81
C ASP A 91 -9.76 3.96 -4.67
N THR A 92 -8.84 4.87 -5.02
CA THR A 92 -8.41 5.93 -4.10
C THR A 92 -9.63 6.77 -3.63
N PRO A 93 -9.52 7.53 -2.53
CA PRO A 93 -10.68 8.21 -1.92
C PRO A 93 -11.47 9.11 -2.87
N ARG A 94 -12.78 9.23 -2.63
CA ARG A 94 -13.70 10.11 -3.39
C ARG A 94 -13.53 11.58 -2.99
N GLY A 95 -13.72 12.47 -3.95
CA GLY A 95 -13.79 13.92 -3.70
C GLY A 95 -12.43 14.62 -3.59
N THR A 96 -12.49 15.94 -3.30
CA THR A 96 -11.32 16.82 -3.13
C THR A 96 -10.24 16.20 -2.24
N ARG A 97 -8.96 16.52 -2.52
CA ARG A 97 -7.80 16.03 -1.76
C ARG A 97 -8.05 15.93 -0.27
N THR A 98 -7.97 14.72 0.24
CA THR A 98 -8.16 14.45 1.66
C THR A 98 -6.91 14.86 2.44
N ASN A 99 -5.75 14.95 1.78
CA ASN A 99 -4.43 15.19 2.35
C ASN A 99 -4.05 14.19 3.45
N ARG A 100 -4.72 13.03 3.48
CA ARG A 100 -4.50 12.01 4.50
C ARG A 100 -3.16 11.32 4.30
N VAL A 101 -2.54 10.95 5.41
CA VAL A 101 -1.21 10.32 5.44
C VAL A 101 -1.30 8.96 6.10
N VAL A 102 -0.57 7.99 5.55
CA VAL A 102 -0.14 6.81 6.32
C VAL A 102 1.35 6.89 6.60
N GLU A 103 1.69 6.82 7.87
CA GLU A 103 3.04 6.69 8.39
C GLU A 103 3.38 5.20 8.52
N VAL A 104 4.46 4.76 7.89
CA VAL A 104 4.98 3.40 8.02
C VAL A 104 6.28 3.43 8.81
N SER A 105 6.26 2.84 10.00
CA SER A 105 7.49 2.58 10.76
C SER A 105 8.15 1.31 10.25
N VAL A 106 9.37 1.43 9.73
CA VAL A 106 10.14 0.30 9.19
C VAL A 106 11.10 -0.21 10.26
N TRP A 107 10.86 -1.43 10.72
CA TRP A 107 11.73 -2.12 11.67
C TRP A 107 12.77 -2.93 10.92
N THR A 108 14.04 -2.67 11.21
CA THR A 108 15.15 -3.43 10.63
C THR A 108 16.17 -3.74 11.72
N ILE A 109 17.20 -4.51 11.35
CA ILE A 109 18.41 -4.68 12.14
C ILE A 109 19.47 -3.73 11.58
N ASN A 110 20.11 -2.92 12.44
CA ASN A 110 21.22 -2.06 12.02
C ASN A 110 22.54 -2.83 11.85
N GLY A 111 23.59 -2.17 11.36
CA GLY A 111 24.93 -2.78 11.22
C GLY A 111 25.59 -3.27 12.52
N ARG A 112 24.98 -3.03 13.69
CA ARG A 112 25.42 -3.50 15.02
C ARG A 112 24.55 -4.64 15.55
N GLY A 113 23.64 -5.18 14.74
CA GLY A 113 22.73 -6.25 15.17
C GLY A 113 21.56 -5.80 16.05
N GLN A 114 21.32 -4.49 16.19
CA GLN A 114 20.23 -3.98 17.02
C GLN A 114 18.97 -3.79 16.19
N ARG A 115 17.87 -4.37 16.68
CA ARG A 115 16.53 -4.17 16.12
C ARG A 115 15.98 -2.81 16.55
N GLY A 116 15.43 -2.05 15.60
CA GLY A 116 14.78 -0.78 15.89
C GLY A 116 14.03 -0.20 14.69
N ILE A 117 13.34 0.92 14.91
CA ILE A 117 12.78 1.73 13.83
C ILE A 117 13.90 2.58 13.26
N HIS A 118 14.29 2.31 12.01
CA HIS A 118 15.38 3.04 11.35
C HIS A 118 14.86 4.03 10.29
N HIS A 119 13.66 3.77 9.78
CA HIS A 119 13.02 4.61 8.78
C HIS A 119 11.55 4.79 9.12
N ILE A 120 11.05 5.99 8.85
CA ILE A 120 9.62 6.25 8.79
C ILE A 120 9.32 6.72 7.38
N LEU A 121 8.32 6.12 6.73
CA LEU A 121 7.89 6.48 5.38
C LEU A 121 6.50 7.11 5.45
N TYR A 122 6.27 8.18 4.69
CA TYR A 122 4.99 8.89 4.68
C TYR A 122 4.36 8.80 3.29
N PHE A 123 3.22 8.11 3.19
CA PHE A 123 2.47 7.99 1.94
C PHE A 123 1.22 8.85 1.97
N SER A 124 0.89 9.46 0.85
CA SER A 124 -0.41 10.11 0.64
C SER A 124 -1.45 9.04 0.34
N LEU A 125 -2.59 9.08 1.02
CA LEU A 125 -3.71 8.17 0.72
C LEU A 125 -4.53 8.61 -0.49
N ASP A 126 -4.31 9.83 -1.01
CA ASP A 126 -5.01 10.35 -2.18
C ASP A 126 -4.54 9.68 -3.49
N ASP A 127 -3.26 9.32 -3.58
CA ASP A 127 -2.67 8.68 -4.75
C ASP A 127 -1.76 7.47 -4.42
N MET A 128 -1.68 7.08 -3.15
CA MET A 128 -0.79 6.01 -2.67
C MET A 128 0.68 6.25 -3.04
N TYR A 129 1.16 7.50 -3.04
CA TYR A 129 2.56 7.80 -3.32
C TYR A 129 3.37 8.21 -2.09
N LEU A 130 4.65 7.86 -2.08
CA LEU A 130 5.59 8.29 -1.05
C LEU A 130 5.83 9.79 -1.15
N ARG A 131 5.52 10.54 -0.09
CA ARG A 131 5.69 12.00 -0.01
C ARG A 131 6.99 12.41 0.68
N GLY A 132 7.45 11.61 1.63
CA GLY A 132 8.64 11.90 2.40
C GLY A 132 9.01 10.76 3.33
N PHE A 133 10.06 10.97 4.10
CA PHE A 133 10.57 9.98 5.04
C PHE A 133 11.36 10.65 6.17
N THR A 134 11.48 9.95 7.30
CA THR A 134 12.37 10.30 8.41
C THR A 134 13.43 9.24 8.56
N ILE A 135 14.69 9.68 8.62
CA ILE A 135 15.87 8.83 8.83
C ILE A 135 16.76 9.55 9.83
N ASN A 136 17.24 8.83 10.86
CA ASN A 136 18.09 9.40 11.92
C ASN A 136 17.53 10.70 12.52
N SER A 137 16.21 10.72 12.76
CA SER A 137 15.48 11.88 13.29
C SER A 137 15.46 13.13 12.39
N VAL A 138 15.91 13.03 11.14
CA VAL A 138 15.84 14.10 10.15
C VAL A 138 14.74 13.77 9.15
N ASN A 139 13.81 14.71 8.94
CA ASN A 139 12.71 14.55 8.00
C ASN A 139 13.08 15.14 6.62
N TYR A 140 12.71 14.42 5.58
CA TYR A 140 12.89 14.78 4.19
C TYR A 140 11.57 14.62 3.45
N GLN A 141 11.30 15.51 2.49
CA GLN A 141 10.14 15.40 1.61
C GLN A 141 10.55 15.67 0.17
N PHE A 142 9.92 14.96 -0.77
CA PHE A 142 10.08 15.26 -2.17
C PHE A 142 9.53 16.65 -2.48
N ARG A 143 10.17 17.34 -3.42
CA ARG A 143 9.66 18.58 -3.95
C ARG A 143 8.48 18.25 -4.86
N ASP A 144 7.27 18.58 -4.44
CA ASP A 144 6.10 18.43 -5.31
C ASP A 144 5.80 19.77 -5.95
N ASP A 145 6.29 19.96 -7.17
CA ASP A 145 6.06 21.18 -7.96
C ASP A 145 4.59 21.29 -8.41
N SER A 146 3.84 20.19 -8.32
CA SER A 146 2.45 20.14 -8.77
C SER A 146 1.48 20.51 -7.67
N TYR A 147 1.71 20.14 -6.39
CA TYR A 147 0.82 20.44 -5.27
C TYR A 147 1.51 20.42 -3.90
N ALA A 148 1.28 21.46 -3.09
CA ALA A 148 1.75 21.54 -1.70
C ALA A 148 1.01 20.53 -0.81
N PHE A 149 1.40 19.25 -0.85
CA PHE A 149 0.91 18.26 0.10
C PHE A 149 1.41 18.65 1.52
N PRO A 150 0.52 18.95 2.48
CA PRO A 150 0.90 19.58 3.75
C PRO A 150 1.44 18.57 4.77
N LEU A 151 2.43 17.75 4.40
CA LEU A 151 2.94 16.63 5.21
C LEU A 151 3.36 17.08 6.62
N ALA A 152 4.13 18.17 6.71
CA ALA A 152 4.59 18.71 7.99
C ALA A 152 3.42 19.07 8.92
N ASP A 153 2.33 19.65 8.38
CA ASP A 153 1.15 19.99 9.16
C ASP A 153 0.36 18.75 9.59
N GLN A 154 0.29 17.71 8.74
CA GLN A 154 -0.33 16.44 9.09
C GLN A 154 0.41 15.75 10.24
N VAL A 155 1.75 15.70 10.18
CA VAL A 155 2.57 15.16 11.27
C VAL A 155 2.42 15.99 12.54
N ARG A 156 2.38 17.32 12.44
CA ARG A 156 2.15 18.24 13.56
C ARG A 156 0.86 17.90 14.29
N ARG A 157 -0.26 17.82 13.56
CA ARG A 157 -1.59 17.51 14.12
C ARG A 157 -1.60 16.12 14.74
N ALA A 158 -1.09 15.11 14.04
CA ALA A 158 -1.10 13.72 14.49
C ALA A 158 -0.24 13.45 15.74
N ARG A 159 0.78 14.28 15.99
CA ARG A 159 1.66 14.19 17.16
C ARG A 159 1.40 15.29 18.20
N ASN A 160 0.35 16.10 18.01
CA ASN A 160 -0.01 17.24 18.87
C ASN A 160 1.19 18.17 19.16
N LEU A 161 1.95 18.50 18.11
CA LEU A 161 3.12 19.38 18.23
C LEU A 161 2.71 20.85 18.13
N ALA A 162 3.37 21.72 18.90
CA ALA A 162 3.14 23.17 18.86
C ALA A 162 3.50 23.78 17.49
N THR A 163 4.60 23.32 16.90
CA THR A 163 5.08 23.78 15.59
C THR A 163 5.23 22.59 14.64
N ALA A 164 5.07 22.86 13.34
CA ALA A 164 5.25 21.82 12.35
C ALA A 164 6.73 21.41 12.28
N PRO A 165 7.05 20.10 12.27
CA PRO A 165 8.42 19.65 12.11
C PRO A 165 8.99 20.12 10.77
N LEU A 166 10.28 20.45 10.75
CA LEU A 166 10.96 20.79 9.52
C LEU A 166 11.10 19.53 8.65
N PHE A 167 10.69 19.65 7.38
CA PHE A 167 10.93 18.68 6.33
C PHE A 167 11.85 19.29 5.27
N ASN A 168 13.06 18.75 5.16
CA ASN A 168 14.04 19.20 4.18
C ASN A 168 13.59 18.79 2.77
N GLN A 169 13.39 19.78 1.92
CA GLN A 169 13.00 19.58 0.52
C GLN A 169 14.17 19.02 -0.28
N ILE A 170 14.00 17.86 -0.90
CA ILE A 170 15.02 17.24 -1.74
C ILE A 170 14.78 17.58 -3.22
N TYR A 171 14.55 16.58 -4.06
CA TYR A 171 14.21 16.73 -5.48
C TYR A 171 12.78 16.25 -5.74
N ASP A 172 12.31 16.40 -6.97
CA ASP A 172 11.01 15.87 -7.40
C ASP A 172 10.90 14.35 -7.24
N GLY A 173 9.72 13.89 -6.79
CA GLY A 173 9.48 12.49 -6.46
C GLY A 173 9.21 11.59 -7.67
N SER A 174 9.08 12.12 -8.89
CA SER A 174 8.74 11.31 -10.07
C SER A 174 9.86 10.38 -10.51
N TYR A 175 9.52 9.27 -11.17
CA TYR A 175 10.54 8.38 -11.76
C TYR A 175 11.43 9.07 -12.79
N ARG A 176 10.96 10.14 -13.46
CA ARG A 176 11.82 10.96 -14.35
C ARG A 176 13.02 11.53 -13.59
N GLN A 177 12.82 11.92 -12.33
CA GLN A 177 13.87 12.48 -11.48
C GLN A 177 14.63 11.39 -10.72
N LEU A 178 13.93 10.36 -10.22
CA LEU A 178 14.53 9.30 -9.40
C LEU A 178 15.32 8.28 -10.22
N ASP A 179 14.92 8.02 -11.45
CA ASP A 179 15.45 6.96 -12.29
C ASP A 179 15.24 7.26 -13.78
N ALA A 180 15.82 8.38 -14.24
CA ALA A 180 15.70 8.84 -15.62
C ALA A 180 16.09 7.79 -16.67
N ASN A 181 17.03 6.91 -16.31
CA ASN A 181 17.56 5.86 -17.18
C ASN A 181 16.78 4.54 -17.07
N GLN A 182 15.66 4.52 -16.34
CA GLN A 182 14.78 3.35 -16.18
C GLN A 182 15.52 2.08 -15.71
N GLN A 183 16.51 2.25 -14.84
CA GLN A 183 17.32 1.14 -14.33
C GLN A 183 16.59 0.35 -13.24
N ARG A 184 15.54 0.91 -12.63
CA ARG A 184 14.79 0.26 -11.55
C ARG A 184 14.14 -1.06 -11.98
N GLY A 185 13.79 -1.24 -13.25
CA GLY A 185 13.23 -2.49 -13.77
C GLY A 185 14.20 -3.66 -13.70
N GLY A 186 15.51 -3.38 -13.71
CA GLY A 186 16.57 -4.37 -13.54
C GLY A 186 17.03 -4.58 -12.09
N MET A 187 16.43 -3.89 -11.11
CA MET A 187 16.83 -4.04 -9.71
C MET A 187 16.18 -5.30 -9.10
N PRO A 188 16.98 -6.21 -8.49
CA PRO A 188 16.45 -7.43 -7.89
C PRO A 188 15.71 -7.14 -6.58
N TYR A 189 14.59 -7.83 -6.39
CA TYR A 189 13.79 -7.81 -5.16
C TYR A 189 14.08 -8.99 -4.22
N THR A 190 15.26 -9.61 -4.36
CA THR A 190 15.68 -10.71 -3.48
C THR A 190 15.76 -10.24 -2.03
N PRO A 191 15.60 -11.15 -1.05
CA PRO A 191 15.63 -10.79 0.36
C PRO A 191 16.89 -9.99 0.75
N ARG A 192 18.06 -10.45 0.29
CA ARG A 192 19.34 -9.76 0.49
C ARG A 192 19.36 -8.37 -0.15
N ALA A 193 18.91 -8.24 -1.39
CA ALA A 193 18.89 -6.96 -2.09
C ALA A 193 17.99 -5.95 -1.37
N MET A 194 16.77 -6.36 -0.98
CA MET A 194 15.84 -5.51 -0.25
C MET A 194 16.40 -5.08 1.12
N ARG A 195 17.02 -6.00 1.87
CA ARG A 195 17.70 -5.69 3.14
C ARG A 195 18.81 -4.67 2.95
N ASP A 196 19.73 -4.93 2.02
CA ASP A 196 20.90 -4.08 1.78
C ASP A 196 20.47 -2.67 1.37
N ARG A 197 19.47 -2.58 0.50
CA ARG A 197 18.85 -1.33 0.05
C ARG A 197 18.26 -0.52 1.22
N LEU A 198 17.42 -1.13 2.05
CA LEU A 198 16.82 -0.42 3.19
C LEU A 198 17.88 -0.01 4.21
N ARG A 199 18.84 -0.88 4.50
CA ARG A 199 19.97 -0.54 5.37
C ARG A 199 20.79 0.63 4.83
N GLU A 200 21.08 0.64 3.53
CA GLU A 200 21.82 1.72 2.86
C GLU A 200 21.09 3.07 3.00
N LEU A 201 19.76 3.07 2.92
CA LEU A 201 18.95 4.27 3.13
C LEU A 201 19.21 4.89 4.52
N GLY A 202 19.63 4.11 5.51
CA GLY A 202 20.01 4.61 6.85
C GLY A 202 21.18 5.61 6.84
N ASN A 203 21.98 5.64 5.78
CA ASN A 203 23.08 6.58 5.58
C ASN A 203 22.67 7.82 4.76
N PHE A 204 21.39 7.96 4.43
CA PHE A 204 20.89 9.12 3.69
C PHE A 204 21.13 10.42 4.45
N THR A 205 21.68 11.41 3.76
CA THR A 205 21.80 12.78 4.24
C THR A 205 21.36 13.76 3.15
N TYR A 206 21.15 15.01 3.52
CA TYR A 206 20.90 16.05 2.52
C TYR A 206 22.03 16.14 1.48
N ASN A 207 23.29 16.00 1.91
CA ASN A 207 24.45 16.13 1.01
C ASN A 207 24.57 14.95 0.03
N SER A 208 24.27 13.73 0.49
CA SER A 208 24.32 12.51 -0.34
C SER A 208 23.03 12.23 -1.11
N ARG A 209 21.99 13.07 -0.99
CA ARG A 209 20.62 12.80 -1.49
C ARG A 209 20.55 12.27 -2.93
N ASN A 210 21.39 12.80 -3.84
CA ASN A 210 21.35 12.45 -5.25
C ASN A 210 21.80 11.01 -5.53
N ASP A 211 22.66 10.44 -4.69
CA ASP A 211 23.16 9.06 -4.82
C ASP A 211 22.07 8.03 -4.48
N TYR A 212 21.04 8.46 -3.73
CA TYR A 212 19.94 7.64 -3.24
C TYR A 212 18.68 7.68 -4.10
N ARG A 213 18.70 8.37 -5.24
CA ARG A 213 17.53 8.49 -6.13
C ARG A 213 16.95 7.15 -6.56
N ARG A 214 17.80 6.26 -7.07
CA ARG A 214 17.39 4.89 -7.47
C ARG A 214 16.95 4.06 -6.28
N GLN A 215 17.58 4.25 -5.12
CA GLN A 215 17.22 3.55 -3.90
C GLN A 215 15.81 3.92 -3.43
N LEU A 216 15.44 5.20 -3.55
CA LEU A 216 14.08 5.67 -3.28
C LEU A 216 13.09 5.17 -4.34
N ALA A 217 13.46 5.16 -5.64
CA ALA A 217 12.62 4.53 -6.68
C ALA A 217 12.33 3.06 -6.38
N TYR A 218 13.33 2.30 -5.93
CA TYR A 218 13.18 0.91 -5.54
C TYR A 218 12.17 0.73 -4.40
N ILE A 219 12.26 1.57 -3.35
CA ILE A 219 11.34 1.54 -2.21
C ILE A 219 9.92 1.89 -2.63
N ILE A 220 9.74 2.89 -3.50
CA ILE A 220 8.43 3.23 -4.06
C ILE A 220 7.86 2.02 -4.82
N GLY A 221 8.67 1.36 -5.64
CA GLY A 221 8.31 0.12 -6.33
C GLY A 221 7.89 -1.01 -5.37
N ALA A 222 8.63 -1.20 -4.27
CA ALA A 222 8.36 -2.19 -3.23
C ALA A 222 7.18 -1.85 -2.31
N THR A 223 6.60 -0.65 -2.41
CA THR A 223 5.55 -0.18 -1.49
C THR A 223 4.36 0.36 -2.27
N ALA A 224 4.39 1.62 -2.66
CA ALA A 224 3.35 2.33 -3.40
C ALA A 224 2.89 1.54 -4.65
N GLU A 225 3.81 1.07 -5.46
CA GLU A 225 3.46 0.38 -6.71
C GLU A 225 2.93 -1.04 -6.47
N ALA A 226 3.47 -1.74 -5.48
CA ALA A 226 2.93 -3.02 -5.03
C ALA A 226 1.53 -2.87 -4.40
N ALA A 227 1.23 -1.74 -3.76
CA ALA A 227 -0.11 -1.43 -3.28
C ALA A 227 -1.07 -1.13 -4.45
N ARG A 228 -0.60 -0.42 -5.49
CA ARG A 228 -1.38 -0.14 -6.71
C ARG A 228 -1.66 -1.36 -7.56
N PHE A 229 -0.68 -2.26 -7.71
CA PHE A 229 -0.74 -3.41 -8.61
C PHE A 229 -0.43 -4.72 -7.88
N GLY A 230 -1.42 -5.61 -7.84
CA GLY A 230 -1.26 -6.95 -7.30
C GLY A 230 -0.23 -7.78 -8.07
N TRP A 231 -0.05 -7.53 -9.37
CA TRP A 231 1.03 -8.13 -10.15
C TRP A 231 2.41 -7.84 -9.54
N ILE A 232 2.71 -6.56 -9.25
CA ILE A 232 3.98 -6.14 -8.63
C ILE A 232 4.11 -6.74 -7.22
N ARG A 233 3.03 -6.72 -6.42
CA ARG A 233 3.02 -7.36 -5.10
C ARG A 233 3.37 -8.84 -5.20
N ASN A 234 2.72 -9.58 -6.10
CA ASN A 234 2.89 -11.03 -6.21
C ASN A 234 4.29 -11.39 -6.72
N ARG A 235 4.82 -10.64 -7.70
CA ARG A 235 6.21 -10.78 -8.18
C ARG A 235 7.20 -10.61 -7.03
N ILE A 236 7.09 -9.52 -6.26
CA ILE A 236 8.01 -9.26 -5.15
C ILE A 236 7.84 -10.31 -4.04
N ALA A 237 6.61 -10.68 -3.70
CA ALA A 237 6.32 -11.70 -2.69
C ALA A 237 6.97 -13.06 -3.04
N ALA A 238 6.81 -13.50 -4.29
CA ALA A 238 7.41 -14.74 -4.77
C ALA A 238 8.95 -14.69 -4.70
N VAL A 239 9.55 -13.57 -5.13
CA VAL A 239 11.00 -13.36 -5.07
C VAL A 239 11.51 -13.33 -3.62
N LEU A 240 10.74 -12.80 -2.67
CA LEU A 240 11.08 -12.84 -1.25
C LEU A 240 11.01 -14.26 -0.66
N ASN A 241 10.11 -15.10 -1.16
CA ASN A 241 10.01 -16.50 -0.74
C ASN A 241 11.14 -17.35 -1.34
N HIS A 242 11.19 -17.41 -2.67
CA HIS A 242 12.01 -18.36 -3.41
C HIS A 242 13.35 -17.81 -3.89
N GLY A 243 13.58 -16.50 -3.78
CA GLY A 243 14.71 -15.81 -4.41
C GLY A 243 14.48 -15.46 -5.88
N TYR A 244 13.36 -15.90 -6.47
CA TYR A 244 12.91 -15.65 -7.85
C TYR A 244 11.38 -15.83 -7.94
N ASP A 245 10.75 -15.46 -9.05
CA ASP A 245 9.34 -15.76 -9.31
C ASP A 245 9.18 -17.08 -10.08
N PRO A 246 8.64 -18.16 -9.47
CA PRO A 246 8.50 -19.46 -10.10
C PRO A 246 7.36 -19.53 -11.12
N ASN A 247 6.49 -18.51 -11.20
CA ASN A 247 5.37 -18.49 -12.13
C ASN A 247 5.77 -18.10 -13.57
N TYR A 248 7.06 -17.84 -13.80
CA TYR A 248 7.61 -17.44 -15.09
C TYR A 248 8.82 -18.31 -15.42
N GLU A 249 8.95 -18.70 -16.69
CA GLU A 249 9.99 -19.62 -17.16
C GLU A 249 11.42 -19.09 -16.99
N ASP A 250 11.60 -17.75 -17.01
CA ASP A 250 12.88 -17.08 -16.86
C ASP A 250 13.29 -16.85 -15.39
N TYR A 251 12.49 -17.32 -14.43
CA TYR A 251 12.71 -17.20 -12.99
C TYR A 251 13.18 -15.78 -12.56
N PRO A 252 12.41 -14.74 -12.90
CA PRO A 252 12.87 -13.37 -12.78
C PRO A 252 12.95 -12.95 -11.30
N THR A 253 13.99 -12.20 -10.97
CA THR A 253 14.14 -11.58 -9.64
C THR A 253 13.76 -10.11 -9.62
N THR A 254 13.36 -9.54 -10.76
CA THR A 254 13.13 -8.11 -10.98
C THR A 254 11.70 -7.87 -11.49
N LEU A 255 11.31 -6.60 -11.63
CA LEU A 255 10.02 -6.21 -12.22
C LEU A 255 10.03 -6.22 -13.76
N GLY A 256 11.20 -6.06 -14.37
CA GLY A 256 11.36 -5.95 -15.82
C GLY A 256 10.64 -4.74 -16.42
N ASN A 257 10.53 -4.73 -17.75
CA ASN A 257 9.87 -3.66 -18.48
C ASN A 257 8.37 -3.60 -18.17
N PHE A 258 7.69 -4.76 -18.13
CA PHE A 258 6.27 -4.84 -17.77
C PHE A 258 5.96 -4.12 -16.45
N GLY A 259 6.68 -4.43 -15.37
CA GLY A 259 6.44 -3.78 -14.09
C GLY A 259 6.80 -2.30 -14.09
N MET A 260 7.79 -1.85 -14.86
CA MET A 260 8.09 -0.43 -15.01
C MET A 260 6.98 0.33 -15.75
N GLU A 261 6.45 -0.23 -16.82
CA GLU A 261 5.39 0.39 -17.61
C GLU A 261 4.07 0.45 -16.84
N LEU A 262 3.77 -0.55 -16.01
CA LEU A 262 2.63 -0.46 -15.06
C LEU A 262 2.74 0.78 -14.18
N GLN A 263 3.91 1.06 -13.61
CA GLN A 263 4.14 2.20 -12.72
C GLN A 263 3.92 3.55 -13.43
N THR A 264 4.23 3.64 -14.72
CA THR A 264 4.07 4.87 -15.50
C THR A 264 2.68 5.03 -16.09
N HIS A 265 1.93 3.94 -16.28
CA HIS A 265 0.58 3.93 -16.88
C HIS A 265 -0.54 3.72 -15.86
N TRP A 266 -0.28 3.88 -14.57
CA TRP A 266 -1.30 3.71 -13.53
C TRP A 266 -2.56 4.55 -13.76
N SER A 267 -2.41 5.82 -14.13
CA SER A 267 -3.56 6.69 -14.42
C SER A 267 -4.35 6.24 -15.65
N ASP A 268 -3.67 5.81 -16.71
CA ASP A 268 -4.32 5.34 -17.94
C ASP A 268 -5.06 4.01 -17.69
N LEU A 269 -4.44 3.07 -16.98
CA LEU A 269 -5.07 1.80 -16.58
C LEU A 269 -6.26 2.02 -15.65
N SER A 270 -6.18 3.02 -14.76
CA SER A 270 -7.32 3.42 -13.92
C SER A 270 -8.48 3.92 -14.79
N ARG A 271 -8.17 4.65 -15.88
CA ARG A 271 -9.18 5.12 -16.84
C ARG A 271 -9.86 3.95 -17.53
N VAL A 272 -9.09 2.98 -18.01
CA VAL A 272 -9.61 1.75 -18.61
C VAL A 272 -10.55 1.02 -17.63
N ALA A 273 -10.14 0.87 -16.37
CA ALA A 273 -10.98 0.22 -15.35
C ALA A 273 -12.32 0.97 -15.14
N HIS A 274 -12.27 2.30 -15.00
CA HIS A 274 -13.46 3.11 -14.76
C HIS A 274 -14.40 3.19 -15.97
N ASP A 275 -13.87 3.40 -17.16
CA ASP A 275 -14.67 3.58 -18.39
C ASP A 275 -15.38 2.28 -18.80
N THR A 276 -14.82 1.11 -18.44
CA THR A 276 -15.33 -0.19 -18.87
C THR A 276 -16.01 -1.00 -17.76
N SER A 277 -16.03 -0.51 -16.51
CA SER A 277 -16.71 -1.18 -15.39
C SER A 277 -18.22 -1.37 -15.63
N GLY A 278 -18.87 -0.43 -16.33
CA GLY A 278 -20.28 -0.48 -16.73
C GLY A 278 -20.53 -1.00 -18.16
N GLY A 279 -19.55 -1.67 -18.79
CA GLY A 279 -19.66 -2.13 -20.18
C GLY A 279 -19.39 -1.05 -21.24
N GLY A 280 -18.82 0.09 -20.84
CA GLY A 280 -18.36 1.13 -21.77
C GLY A 280 -17.08 0.76 -22.53
N THR A 281 -16.50 1.74 -23.21
CA THR A 281 -15.26 1.58 -23.97
C THR A 281 -14.22 2.59 -23.50
N SER A 282 -12.94 2.23 -23.60
CA SER A 282 -11.82 3.12 -23.26
C SER A 282 -10.73 3.05 -24.31
N ARG A 283 -9.83 4.02 -24.31
CA ARG A 283 -8.60 3.95 -25.11
C ARG A 283 -7.71 2.84 -24.54
N PRO A 284 -7.32 1.82 -25.33
CA PRO A 284 -6.46 0.76 -24.82
C PRO A 284 -5.08 1.28 -24.40
N VAL A 285 -4.52 0.63 -23.40
CA VAL A 285 -3.17 0.90 -22.88
C VAL A 285 -2.27 -0.28 -23.21
N ASN A 286 -1.12 -0.03 -23.81
CA ASN A 286 -0.10 -1.04 -24.07
C ASN A 286 0.91 -1.05 -22.91
N ILE A 287 1.21 -2.23 -22.38
CA ILE A 287 2.17 -2.49 -21.31
C ILE A 287 3.09 -3.61 -21.79
N ASP A 288 4.31 -3.29 -22.18
CA ASP A 288 5.35 -4.22 -22.62
C ASP A 288 4.81 -5.17 -23.71
N GLY A 289 4.20 -4.58 -24.74
CA GLY A 289 3.58 -5.27 -25.86
C GLY A 289 2.19 -5.86 -25.58
N ARG A 290 1.71 -5.84 -24.33
CA ARG A 290 0.42 -6.41 -23.90
C ARG A 290 -0.65 -5.33 -23.83
N THR A 291 -1.85 -5.58 -24.39
CA THR A 291 -2.88 -4.53 -24.49
C THR A 291 -4.02 -4.75 -23.50
N TYR A 292 -4.21 -3.76 -22.61
CA TYR A 292 -5.35 -3.66 -21.71
C TYR A 292 -6.38 -2.68 -22.28
N SER A 293 -7.52 -3.20 -22.70
CA SER A 293 -8.63 -2.48 -23.32
C SER A 293 -9.87 -2.40 -22.44
N ASN A 294 -9.98 -3.26 -21.42
CA ASN A 294 -11.12 -3.32 -20.54
C ASN A 294 -10.76 -3.87 -19.14
N ILE A 295 -11.70 -3.69 -18.21
CA ILE A 295 -11.58 -4.11 -16.82
C ILE A 295 -11.43 -5.64 -16.67
N SER A 296 -12.03 -6.45 -17.54
CA SER A 296 -11.90 -7.91 -17.47
C SER A 296 -10.46 -8.36 -17.70
N GLN A 297 -9.71 -7.67 -18.56
CA GLN A 297 -8.28 -7.93 -18.76
C GLN A 297 -7.44 -7.54 -17.54
N ILE A 298 -7.75 -6.42 -16.89
CA ILE A 298 -7.12 -5.98 -15.64
C ILE A 298 -7.37 -7.01 -14.52
N ARG A 299 -8.61 -7.51 -14.42
CA ARG A 299 -9.03 -8.41 -13.34
C ARG A 299 -8.61 -9.85 -13.53
N LEU A 300 -8.91 -10.39 -14.70
CA LEU A 300 -8.86 -11.83 -14.96
C LEU A 300 -7.65 -12.22 -15.82
N GLY A 301 -6.95 -11.25 -16.43
CA GLY A 301 -5.87 -11.55 -17.36
C GLY A 301 -6.35 -12.24 -18.64
N THR A 302 -7.51 -11.86 -19.16
CA THR A 302 -8.05 -12.45 -20.41
C THR A 302 -7.32 -11.93 -21.65
N GLY A 303 -7.28 -12.73 -22.71
CA GLY A 303 -6.69 -12.30 -24.00
C GLY A 303 -5.15 -12.20 -23.98
N GLY A 304 -4.48 -13.03 -23.18
CA GLY A 304 -3.01 -13.16 -23.20
C GLY A 304 -2.24 -12.12 -22.38
N VAL A 305 -2.91 -11.42 -21.46
CA VAL A 305 -2.26 -10.47 -20.55
C VAL A 305 -2.35 -10.99 -19.10
N PRO A 306 -1.38 -10.74 -18.21
CA PRO A 306 -1.50 -11.17 -16.83
C PRO A 306 -2.54 -10.31 -16.07
N PRO A 307 -3.23 -10.87 -15.07
CA PRO A 307 -4.07 -10.08 -14.18
C PRO A 307 -3.22 -9.08 -13.38
N LEU A 308 -3.78 -7.89 -13.14
CA LEU A 308 -3.16 -6.82 -12.37
C LEU A 308 -3.68 -6.74 -10.92
N VAL A 309 -4.69 -7.54 -10.59
CA VAL A 309 -5.38 -7.50 -9.30
C VAL A 309 -4.57 -8.10 -8.14
N PRO A 310 -4.78 -7.63 -6.89
CA PRO A 310 -5.63 -6.50 -6.51
C PRO A 310 -5.17 -5.17 -7.11
N PHE A 311 -6.09 -4.38 -7.67
CA PHE A 311 -5.78 -3.15 -8.37
C PHE A 311 -6.42 -1.95 -7.65
N LEU A 312 -5.59 -1.00 -7.23
CA LEU A 312 -6.05 0.27 -6.65
C LEU A 312 -5.99 1.33 -7.73
N ALA A 313 -7.14 1.66 -8.32
CA ALA A 313 -7.29 2.67 -9.35
C ALA A 313 -7.25 4.09 -8.78
N LEU A 314 -6.69 4.99 -9.58
CA LEU A 314 -6.79 6.42 -9.35
C LEU A 314 -8.18 6.91 -9.76
N ARG A 315 -8.95 7.40 -8.79
CA ARG A 315 -10.31 7.88 -9.02
C ARG A 315 -10.40 9.22 -9.73
N PHE A 316 -9.35 10.05 -9.65
CA PHE A 316 -9.29 11.36 -10.31
C PHE A 316 -8.17 11.41 -11.34
N HIS A 317 -8.55 11.38 -12.62
CA HIS A 317 -7.64 11.73 -13.70
C HIS A 317 -7.45 13.25 -13.66
N LYS A 318 -6.20 13.72 -13.51
CA LYS A 318 -5.91 15.10 -13.91
C LYS A 318 -6.25 15.21 -15.41
N PRO A 319 -7.00 16.24 -15.84
CA PRO A 319 -7.27 16.48 -17.25
C PRO A 319 -5.98 16.65 -18.05
#